data_AF-A0A9X1L5D3-F1
#
_entry.id   AF-A0A9X1L5D3-F1
#
_cell.length_a   1.000
_cell.length_b   1.000
_cell.length_c   1.000
_cell.angle_alpha   90.00
_cell.angle_beta   90.00
_cell.angle_gamma   90.00
#
_symmetry.space_group_name_H-M   'P 1'
#
loop_
_entity.id
_entity.type
_entity.pdbx_description
1 polymer ?
#
loop_
_entity_poly.entity_id
_entity_poly.type
_entity_poly.pdbx_seq_one_letter_code
_entity_poly.pdbx_strand_id
1 'polypeptide(L)'
;FIASLGDGEKNWQDEVFNGGIITSHSLAVRGGTELTSYTGSLGYLEDEGIALTDNFKKYNARIKVDSKSKNKKIKFGASLNVNYNDQNKLPARFTDPL
;
A
#
# COMPACT_ATOMS: atom_id res chain seq x y z
N PHE A 1 34.72 -8.13 -44.26
CA PHE A 1 35.25 -7.31 -43.15
C PHE A 1 34.28 -7.48 -41.98
N ILE A 2 34.35 -8.62 -41.30
CA ILE A 2 34.93 -8.86 -39.95
C ILE A 2 33.90 -8.63 -38.82
N ALA A 3 33.49 -9.76 -38.25
CA ALA A 3 33.16 -10.06 -36.85
C ALA A 3 32.17 -9.18 -36.06
N SER A 4 31.05 -9.82 -35.68
CA SER A 4 30.67 -10.05 -34.28
C SER A 4 31.18 -9.02 -33.25
N LEU A 5 30.30 -8.11 -32.86
CA LEU A 5 30.21 -7.66 -31.47
C LEU A 5 28.83 -8.09 -30.94
N GLY A 6 28.64 -9.41 -30.91
CA GLY A 6 27.69 -9.99 -29.98
C GLY A 6 28.25 -9.88 -28.56
N ASP A 7 27.31 -9.80 -27.63
CA ASP A 7 27.47 -10.27 -26.25
C ASP A 7 28.21 -9.32 -25.29
N GLY A 8 27.52 -8.26 -24.83
CA GLY A 8 28.08 -7.40 -23.78
C GLY A 8 27.13 -6.37 -23.18
N GLU A 9 26.17 -5.86 -23.95
CA GLU A 9 25.06 -5.09 -23.38
C GLU A 9 23.96 -6.05 -22.96
N LYS A 10 24.27 -6.93 -21.99
CA LYS A 10 23.22 -7.49 -21.16
C LYS A 10 22.51 -6.27 -20.59
N ASN A 11 21.31 -5.98 -21.08
CA ASN A 11 20.51 -4.80 -20.74
C ASN A 11 20.39 -4.76 -19.20
N TRP A 12 21.37 -4.15 -18.54
CA TRP A 12 21.36 -3.91 -17.10
C TRP A 12 20.17 -3.02 -16.76
N GLN A 13 19.68 -2.26 -17.74
CA GLN A 13 18.43 -1.54 -17.68
C GLN A 13 17.23 -2.50 -17.61
N ASP A 14 17.11 -3.51 -18.48
CA ASP A 14 16.01 -4.49 -18.39
C ASP A 14 16.11 -5.39 -17.14
N GLU A 15 17.32 -5.68 -16.64
CA GLU A 15 17.49 -6.55 -15.47
C GLU A 15 17.34 -5.81 -14.13
N VAL A 16 17.57 -4.49 -14.10
CA VAL A 16 17.28 -3.64 -12.93
C VAL A 16 15.80 -3.30 -12.83
N PHE A 17 15.08 -3.22 -13.95
CA PHE A 17 13.66 -2.90 -14.01
C PHE A 17 12.80 -4.16 -14.18
N ASN A 18 12.88 -5.09 -13.22
CA ASN A 18 11.88 -6.15 -13.15
C ASN A 18 10.54 -5.48 -12.81
N GLY A 19 9.61 -5.47 -13.77
CA GLY A 19 8.34 -4.76 -13.65
C GLY A 19 7.61 -5.13 -12.35
N GLY A 20 7.63 -4.22 -11.38
CA GLY A 20 7.03 -4.43 -10.07
C GLY A 20 5.54 -4.70 -10.17
N ILE A 21 5.09 -5.78 -9.53
CA ILE A 21 3.67 -6.13 -9.45
C ILE A 21 3.10 -5.45 -8.21
N ILE A 22 2.01 -4.71 -8.39
CA ILE A 22 1.24 -4.15 -7.27
C ILE A 22 0.06 -5.09 -7.00
N THR A 23 0.04 -5.66 -5.80
CA THR A 23 -1.06 -6.49 -5.31
C THR A 23 -1.84 -5.76 -4.23
N SER A 24 -3.17 -5.72 -4.37
CA SER A 24 -4.04 -5.08 -3.38
C SER A 24 -5.21 -5.97 -3.02
N HIS A 25 -5.49 -6.06 -1.72
CA HIS A 25 -6.65 -6.75 -1.17
C HIS A 25 -7.39 -5.82 -0.23
N SER A 26 -8.71 -5.77 -0.35
CA SER A 26 -9.54 -5.03 0.59
C SER A 26 -10.79 -5.83 0.93
N LEU A 27 -11.11 -5.84 2.22
CA LEU A 27 -12.29 -6.47 2.78
C LEU A 27 -13.01 -5.44 3.62
N ALA A 28 -14.30 -5.29 3.39
CA ALA A 28 -15.12 -4.35 4.14
C ALA A 28 -16.45 -5.00 4.51
N VAL A 29 -16.86 -4.80 5.74
CA VAL A 29 -18.15 -5.21 6.28
C VAL A 29 -18.87 -3.99 6.80
N ARG A 30 -20.15 -3.88 6.46
CA ARG A 30 -21.01 -2.78 6.88
C ARG A 30 -22.31 -3.36 7.40
N GLY A 31 -22.84 -2.77 8.46
CA GLY A 31 -24.09 -3.18 9.04
C GLY A 31 -24.66 -2.09 9.94
N GLY A 32 -25.85 -2.31 10.45
CA GLY A 32 -26.51 -1.31 11.27
C GLY A 32 -28.00 -1.51 11.39
N THR A 33 -28.59 -0.69 12.26
CA THR A 33 -30.03 -0.47 12.38
C THR A 33 -30.36 0.93 11.87
N GLU A 34 -31.64 1.32 11.94
CA GLU A 34 -32.09 2.64 11.52
C GLU A 34 -31.44 3.82 12.30
N LEU A 35 -30.96 3.54 13.52
CA LEU A 35 -30.38 4.54 14.41
C LEU A 35 -28.85 4.48 14.49
N THR A 36 -28.25 3.33 14.22
CA THR A 36 -26.81 3.09 14.39
C THR A 36 -26.24 2.35 13.20
N SER A 37 -25.18 2.88 12.61
CA SER A 37 -24.42 2.23 11.54
C SER A 37 -22.99 1.94 11.99
N TYR A 38 -22.50 0.75 11.68
CA TYR A 38 -21.13 0.33 11.91
C TYR A 38 -20.47 -0.16 10.62
N THR A 39 -19.19 0.15 10.47
CA THR A 39 -18.38 -0.23 9.32
C THR A 39 -17.01 -0.65 9.80
N GLY A 40 -16.56 -1.82 9.36
CA GLY A 40 -15.21 -2.31 9.56
C GLY A 40 -14.57 -2.59 8.20
N SER A 41 -13.29 -2.26 8.04
CA SER A 41 -12.55 -2.61 6.84
C SER A 41 -11.10 -2.93 7.15
N LEU A 42 -10.58 -3.92 6.44
CA LEU A 42 -9.18 -4.30 6.41
C LEU A 42 -8.68 -4.15 4.98
N GLY A 43 -7.43 -3.74 4.83
CA GLY A 43 -6.77 -3.71 3.54
C GLY A 43 -5.30 -4.02 3.64
N TYR A 44 -4.79 -4.58 2.57
CA TYR A 44 -3.41 -4.96 2.37
C TYR A 44 -2.97 -4.49 0.99
N LEU A 45 -1.79 -3.89 0.93
CA LEU A 45 -1.13 -3.49 -0.29
C LEU A 45 0.31 -3.99 -0.22
N GLU A 46 0.74 -4.62 -1.30
CA GLU A 46 2.13 -4.97 -1.55
C GLU A 46 2.52 -4.39 -2.89
N ASP A 47 3.58 -3.61 -2.91
CA ASP A 47 4.19 -3.05 -4.10
C ASP A 47 5.64 -3.53 -4.12
N GLU A 48 5.96 -4.41 -5.08
CA GLU A 48 7.29 -5.01 -5.20
C GLU A 48 8.34 -4.06 -5.80
N GLY A 49 7.95 -2.85 -6.22
CA GLY A 49 8.89 -1.86 -6.76
C GLY A 49 9.52 -2.32 -8.09
N ILE A 50 10.06 -1.37 -8.85
CA ILE A 50 10.69 -1.68 -10.14
C ILE A 50 12.18 -2.03 -9.95
N ALA A 51 12.80 -1.57 -8.86
CA ALA A 51 14.17 -1.90 -8.49
C ALA A 51 14.15 -3.05 -7.48
N LEU A 52 14.95 -4.10 -7.71
CA LEU A 52 15.13 -5.37 -6.96
C LEU A 52 15.14 -5.32 -5.40
N THR A 53 14.97 -4.19 -4.73
CA THR A 53 15.03 -4.05 -3.26
C THR A 53 14.00 -3.07 -2.65
N ASP A 54 13.19 -2.34 -3.44
CA ASP A 54 12.18 -1.41 -2.88
C ASP A 54 10.83 -2.10 -2.70
N ASN A 55 10.73 -2.99 -1.70
CA ASN A 55 9.48 -3.63 -1.34
C ASN A 55 8.71 -2.73 -0.35
N PHE A 56 7.50 -2.33 -0.73
CA PHE A 56 6.58 -1.57 0.12
C PHE A 56 5.37 -2.43 0.50
N LYS A 57 5.14 -2.61 1.80
CA LYS A 57 3.98 -3.32 2.33
C LYS A 57 3.18 -2.40 3.23
N LYS A 58 1.88 -2.38 3.04
CA LYS A 58 0.96 -1.57 3.85
C LYS A 58 -0.23 -2.39 4.30
N TYR A 59 -0.51 -2.30 5.59
CA TYR A 59 -1.69 -2.85 6.23
C TYR A 59 -2.55 -1.70 6.75
N ASN A 60 -3.83 -1.72 6.46
CA ASN A 60 -4.78 -0.77 7.01
C ASN A 60 -5.95 -1.47 7.68
N ALA A 61 -6.35 -0.96 8.84
CA ALA A 61 -7.54 -1.37 9.55
C ALA A 61 -8.35 -0.12 9.92
N ARG A 62 -9.66 -0.15 9.66
CA ARG A 62 -10.56 0.94 9.98
C ARG A 62 -11.83 0.40 10.60
N ILE A 63 -12.26 1.04 11.67
CA ILE A 63 -13.54 0.80 12.33
C ILE A 63 -14.24 2.15 12.48
N LYS A 64 -15.53 2.18 12.15
CA LYS A 64 -16.36 3.37 12.30
C LYS A 64 -17.72 2.97 12.88
N VAL A 65 -18.20 3.74 13.84
CA VAL A 65 -19.54 3.62 14.41
C VAL A 65 -20.16 5.00 14.43
N ASP A 66 -21.34 5.13 13.85
CA ASP A 66 -22.15 6.34 13.90
C ASP A 66 -23.51 5.99 14.51
N SER A 67 -23.98 6.80 15.44
CA SER A 67 -25.25 6.62 16.15
C SER A 67 -26.04 7.91 16.23
N LYS A 68 -27.37 7.78 16.21
CA LYS A 68 -28.32 8.87 16.36
C LYS A 68 -29.13 8.65 17.62
N SER A 69 -29.46 9.71 18.33
CA SER A 69 -30.44 9.67 19.42
C SER A 69 -31.80 9.17 18.88
N LYS A 70 -32.65 8.61 19.74
CA LYS A 70 -33.97 8.09 19.34
C LYS A 70 -34.85 9.14 18.64
N ASN A 71 -34.72 10.41 19.03
CA ASN A 71 -35.42 11.54 18.40
C ASN A 71 -34.71 12.08 17.15
N LYS A 72 -33.61 11.46 16.70
CA LYS A 72 -32.77 11.82 15.55
C LYS A 72 -32.16 13.25 15.61
N LYS A 73 -32.27 13.94 16.76
CA LYS A 73 -31.79 15.32 16.95
C LYS A 73 -30.30 15.42 17.26
N ILE A 74 -29.71 14.37 17.83
CA ILE A 74 -28.29 14.32 18.20
C ILE A 74 -27.63 13.18 17.46
N LYS A 75 -26.46 13.44 16.88
CA LYS A 75 -25.62 12.43 16.22
C LYS A 75 -24.28 12.39 16.94
N PHE A 76 -23.78 11.19 17.18
CA PHE A 76 -22.47 10.96 17.76
C PHE A 76 -21.86 9.74 17.12
N GLY A 77 -20.54 9.72 17.02
CA GLY A 77 -19.84 8.64 16.35
C GLY A 77 -18.37 8.61 16.73
N ALA A 78 -17.76 7.47 16.50
CA ALA A 78 -16.35 7.22 16.71
C ALA A 78 -15.76 6.55 15.49
N SER A 79 -14.53 6.91 15.15
CA SER A 79 -13.77 6.23 14.10
C SER A 79 -12.35 5.99 14.55
N LEU A 80 -11.87 4.78 14.31
CA LEU A 80 -10.51 4.36 14.54
C LEU A 80 -9.89 3.93 13.22
N ASN A 81 -8.67 4.41 12.96
CA ASN A 81 -7.90 4.08 11.76
C ASN A 81 -6.49 3.72 12.19
N VAL A 82 -6.08 2.51 11.89
CA VAL A 82 -4.72 2.01 12.11
C VAL A 82 -4.10 1.75 10.76
N ASN A 83 -2.91 2.28 10.55
CA ASN A 83 -2.14 2.04 9.34
C ASN A 83 -0.73 1.64 9.77
N TYR A 84 -0.23 0.55 9.21
CA TYR A 84 1.13 0.09 9.40
C TYR A 84 1.77 -0.04 8.02
N ASN A 85 2.89 0.64 7.83
CA ASN A 85 3.66 0.61 6.59
C ASN A 85 5.04 0.08 6.91
N ASP A 86 5.48 -0.91 6.14
CA ASP A 86 6.83 -1.43 6.14
C ASP A 86 7.45 -1.12 4.78
N GLN A 87 8.59 -0.45 4.78
CA GLN A 87 9.25 -0.02 3.55
C GLN A 87 10.75 -0.18 3.68
N ASN A 88 11.32 -1.01 2.81
CA ASN A 88 12.76 -1.09 2.64
C ASN A 88 13.19 -0.11 1.57
N LYS A 89 13.62 1.08 1.99
CA LYS A 89 14.25 2.05 1.08
C LYS A 89 15.72 1.74 0.96
N LEU A 90 16.24 1.69 -0.26
CA LEU A 90 17.70 1.80 -0.46
C LEU A 90 18.19 3.10 0.18
N PRO A 91 19.36 3.13 0.83
CA PRO A 91 19.93 4.37 1.33
C PRO A 91 20.11 5.32 0.14
N ALA A 92 19.33 6.41 0.16
CA ALA A 92 19.35 7.41 -0.88
C ALA A 92 20.65 8.21 -0.78
N ARG A 93 21.79 7.68 -1.26
CA ARG A 93 23.03 8.43 -1.51
C ARG A 93 24.14 7.59 -2.16
N PHE A 94 24.37 7.82 -3.44
CA PHE A 94 25.68 7.63 -4.07
C PHE A 94 26.54 8.92 -4.04
N THR A 95 26.10 9.94 -3.31
CA THR A 95 26.73 11.29 -3.26
C THR A 95 26.73 11.87 -1.84
N ASP A 96 27.25 11.12 -0.87
CA ASP A 96 27.79 11.72 0.35
C ASP A 96 29.32 11.65 0.29
N PRO A 97 30.00 12.68 -0.23
CA PRO A 97 31.43 12.81 0.03
C PRO A 97 31.58 13.28 1.49
N LEU A 98 32.28 12.49 2.29
CA LEU A 98 32.85 12.93 3.57
C LEU A 98 33.70 14.20 3.38
#